data_AF-A0A376THG0-F1
#
_entry.id   AF-A0A376THG0-F1
#
_cell.length_a   1.000
_cell.length_b   1.000
_cell.length_c   1.000
_cell.angle_alpha   90.00
_cell.angle_beta   90.00
_cell.angle_gamma   90.00
#
_symmetry.space_group_name_H-M   'P 1'
#
loop_
_entity.id
_entity.type
_entity.pdbx_description
1 polymer ?
#
loop_
_entity_poly.entity_id
_entity_poly.type
_entity_poly.pdbx_seq_one_letter_code
_entity_poly.pdbx_strand_id
1 'polypeptide(L)' 'MTEIAQKLKESNEPILYLAERYGFESQQTLTRTFKNYFDVPPHKYRMTNMQGESRFLHPLNHYNS' A
#
# COMPACT_ATOMS: atom_id res chain seq x y z
N MET A 1 -0.49 4.41 9.29
CA MET A 1 -0.26 3.71 8.00
C MET A 1 -1.05 2.41 7.91
N THR A 2 -1.08 1.59 8.96
CA THR A 2 -1.83 0.33 9.01
C THR A 2 -3.34 0.48 8.78
N GLU A 3 -3.98 1.51 9.34
CA GLU A 3 -5.42 1.76 9.10
C GLU A 3 -5.72 2.11 7.64
N ILE A 4 -4.87 2.91 6.98
CA ILE A 4 -4.98 3.22 5.56
C ILE A 4 -4.84 1.94 4.73
N ALA A 5 -3.93 1.04 5.12
CA ALA A 5 -3.77 -0.26 4.47
C ALA A 5 -5.01 -1.15 4.61
N GLN A 6 -5.68 -1.15 5.77
CA GLN A 6 -6.96 -1.84 5.95
C GLN A 6 -8.05 -1.22 5.09
N LYS A 7 -8.17 0.12 5.08
CA LYS A 7 -9.15 0.82 4.24
C LYS A 7 -8.94 0.57 2.74
N LEU A 8 -7.69 0.47 2.29
CA LEU A 8 -7.38 0.11 0.91
C LEU A 8 -7.83 -1.31 0.53
N LYS A 9 -7.93 -2.23 1.50
CA LYS A 9 -8.40 -3.61 1.27
C LYS A 9 -9.93 -3.72 1.37
N GLU A 10 -10.53 -2.96 2.29
CA GLU A 10 -11.97 -2.99 2.57
C GLU A 10 -12.78 -2.12 1.62
N SER A 11 -12.15 -1.13 0.98
CA SER A 11 -12.82 -0.09 0.22
C SER A 11 -12.16 0.20 -1.13
N ASN A 12 -12.98 0.58 -2.10
CA ASN A 12 -12.55 1.14 -3.38
C ASN A 12 -12.48 2.68 -3.35
N GLU A 13 -12.43 3.28 -2.16
CA GLU A 13 -12.30 4.73 -1.97
C GLU A 13 -11.07 5.27 -2.73
N PRO A 14 -11.21 6.41 -3.45
CA PRO A 14 -10.08 7.07 -4.10
C PRO A 14 -8.95 7.38 -3.11
N ILE A 15 -7.70 7.19 -3.55
CA ILE A 15 -6.50 7.46 -2.73
C ILE A 15 -6.47 8.94 -2.28
N LEU A 16 -7.00 9.84 -3.10
CA LEU A 16 -7.15 11.26 -2.76
C LEU A 16 -7.99 11.46 -1.48
N TYR A 17 -9.14 10.82 -1.37
CA TYR A 17 -10.00 10.98 -0.19
C TYR A 17 -9.40 10.34 1.06
N LEU A 18 -8.65 9.24 0.91
CA LEU A 18 -7.84 8.71 2.00
C LEU A 18 -6.73 9.69 2.39
N ALA A 19 -6.11 10.39 1.45
CA ALA A 19 -5.09 11.40 1.78
C ALA A 19 -5.71 12.52 2.61
N GLU A 20 -6.84 13.08 2.17
CA GLU A 20 -7.53 14.16 2.88
C GLU A 20 -8.00 13.73 4.27
N ARG A 21 -8.66 12.56 4.39
CA ARG A 21 -9.19 12.07 5.69
C ARG A 21 -8.09 11.81 6.72
N TYR A 22 -6.93 11.36 6.28
CA TYR A 22 -5.80 11.06 7.15
C TYR A 22 -4.78 12.21 7.27
N GLY A 23 -5.13 13.43 6.81
CA GLY A 23 -4.36 14.65 7.04
C GLY A 23 -3.12 14.80 6.16
N PHE A 24 -3.09 14.16 5.00
CA PHE A 24 -2.02 14.36 4.01
C PHE A 24 -2.31 15.59 3.15
N GLU A 25 -1.27 16.38 2.91
CA GLU A 25 -1.32 17.57 2.04
C GLU A 25 -1.70 17.22 0.58
N SER A 26 -1.37 16.00 0.14
CA SER A 26 -1.70 15.55 -1.21
C SER A 26 -1.72 14.03 -1.34
N GLN A 27 -2.36 13.54 -2.40
CA GLN A 27 -2.31 12.13 -2.79
C GLN A 27 -0.86 11.66 -3.02
N GLN A 28 0.00 12.51 -3.58
CA GLN A 28 1.41 12.20 -3.82
C GLN A 28 2.16 11.97 -2.51
N THR A 29 1.94 12.83 -1.52
CA THR A 29 2.55 12.69 -0.18
C THR A 29 2.10 11.40 0.49
N LEU A 30 0.79 11.07 0.44
CA LEU A 30 0.29 9.78 0.93
C LEU A 30 0.95 8.60 0.20
N THR A 31 1.00 8.65 -1.13
CA THR A 31 1.54 7.57 -1.98
C THR A 31 3.01 7.30 -1.65
N ARG A 32 3.82 8.36 -1.51
CA ARG A 32 5.24 8.25 -1.17
C ARG A 32 5.42 7.67 0.23
N THR A 33 4.70 8.18 1.22
CA THR A 33 4.78 7.70 2.62
C THR A 33 4.34 6.24 2.73
N PHE A 34 3.25 5.87 2.07
CA PHE A 34 2.74 4.51 2.04
C PHE A 34 3.74 3.54 1.40
N LYS A 35 4.30 3.91 0.22
CA LYS A 35 5.33 3.11 -0.43
C LYS A 35 6.57 2.95 0.45
N ASN A 36 7.03 4.02 1.10
CA ASN A 36 8.19 3.93 2.00
C ASN A 36 7.93 3.03 3.21
N TYR A 37 6.67 2.90 3.65
CA TYR A 37 6.30 2.09 4.80
C TYR A 37 6.08 0.61 4.45
N PHE A 38 5.45 0.32 3.30
CA PHE A 38 5.07 -1.04 2.89
C PHE A 38 5.86 -1.60 1.70
N ASP A 39 6.82 -0.84 1.17
CA ASP A 39 7.57 -1.08 -0.07
C ASP A 39 6.70 -1.24 -1.35
N VAL A 40 5.40 -1.02 -1.23
CA VAL A 40 4.42 -1.21 -2.30
C VAL A 40 3.51 0.02 -2.40
N PRO A 41 3.29 0.59 -3.60
CA PRO A 41 2.34 1.68 -3.79
C PRO A 41 0.92 1.29 -3.36
N PRO A 42 0.11 2.21 -2.82
CA PRO A 42 -1.23 1.92 -2.30
C PRO A 42 -2.16 1.32 -3.35
N HIS A 43 -2.04 1.72 -4.62
CA HIS A 43 -2.80 1.13 -5.72
C HIS A 43 -2.47 -0.36 -5.92
N LYS A 44 -1.17 -0.71 -5.91
CA LYS A 44 -0.75 -2.11 -6.00
C LYS A 44 -1.20 -2.88 -4.77
N TYR A 45 -1.03 -2.30 -3.58
CA TYR A 45 -1.41 -2.89 -2.31
C TYR A 45 -2.91 -3.27 -2.24
N ARG A 46 -3.77 -2.42 -2.80
CA ARG A 46 -5.21 -2.68 -2.96
C ARG A 46 -5.49 -3.90 -3.84
N MET A 47 -4.75 -4.06 -4.93
CA MET A 47 -4.95 -5.17 -5.87
C MET A 47 -4.41 -6.51 -5.34
N THR A 48 -3.49 -6.48 -4.37
CA THR A 48 -2.84 -7.69 -3.84
C THR A 48 -3.77 -8.60 -3.03
N ASN A 49 -5.02 -8.20 -2.79
CA ASN A 49 -5.95 -8.91 -1.91
C ASN A 49 -7.11 -9.66 -2.62
N MET A 50 -6.90 -10.13 -3.86
CA MET A 50 -7.82 -11.10 -4.49
C MET A 50 -7.27 -12.52 -4.66
N GLN A 51 -5.99 -12.80 -4.36
CA GLN A 51 -5.44 -14.17 -4.27
C GLN A 51 -3.97 -14.13 -3.80
N GLY A 52 -3.68 -14.65 -2.60
CA GLY A 52 -2.33 -15.11 -2.25
C GLY A 52 -1.56 -14.24 -1.26
N GLU A 53 -1.87 -14.40 0.02
CA GLU A 53 -1.09 -13.91 1.17
C GLU A 53 0.32 -14.52 1.30
N SER A 54 0.84 -15.24 0.30
CA SER A 54 2.08 -16.03 0.46
C SER A 54 3.28 -15.57 -0.37
N ARG A 55 3.19 -14.55 -1.24
CA ARG A 55 4.31 -14.23 -2.17
C ARG A 55 5.11 -12.97 -1.88
N PHE A 56 4.62 -12.09 -1.00
CA PHE A 56 5.29 -10.82 -0.71
C PHE A 56 6.04 -10.81 0.64
N LEU A 57 6.00 -11.92 1.39
CA LEU A 57 6.70 -12.08 2.68
C LEU A 57 8.00 -12.89 2.59
N HIS A 58 8.56 -13.06 1.40
CA HIS A 58 9.86 -13.71 1.26
C HIS A 58 10.95 -12.64 1.24
N PRO A 59 11.91 -12.64 2.19
CA PRO A 59 13.07 -11.77 2.10
C PRO A 59 13.78 -12.06 0.77
N LEU A 60 14.09 -11.00 0.02
CA LEU A 60 14.92 -11.09 -1.18
C LEU A 60 16.33 -11.55 -0.78
N ASN A 61 16.52 -12.86 -0.66
CA ASN A 61 17.84 -13.49 -0.68
C ASN A 61 17.87 -14.49 -1.84
N HIS A 62 18.15 -13.99 -3.03
CA HIS A 62 18.79 -14.82 -4.03
C HIS A 62 19.84 -13.99 -4.76
N TYR A 63 21.01 -13.95 -4.13
CA TYR A 63 22.28 -13.72 -4.78
C TYR A 63 22.57 -14.92 -5.70
N ASN A 64 22.91 -14.63 -6.95
CA ASN A 64 23.80 -15.38 -7.84
C ASN A 64 23.36 -16.75 -8.43
N SER A 65 23.20 -16.78 -9.75
CA SER A 65 23.82 -17.78 -10.65
C SER A 65 24.12 -17.12 -11.98
#